data_AF-A0AAV6BF11-F1
#
_entry.id   AF-A0AAV6BF11-F1
#
_cell.length_a   1.000
_cell.length_b   1.000
_cell.length_c   1.000
_cell.angle_alpha   90.00
_cell.angle_beta   90.00
_cell.angle_gamma   90.00
#
_symmetry.space_group_name_H-M   'P 1'
#
loop_
_entity.id
_entity.type
_entity.pdbx_description
1 polymer ?
#
loop_
_entity_poly.entity_id
_entity_poly.type
_entity_poly.pdbx_seq_one_letter_code
_entity_poly.pdbx_strand_id
1 'polypeptide(L)'
;MSGRKQGVKKGPKIAPDPVTAGMTVEQMVDTSFLAYNAARLREGCRLFVERMLEPDVTVGLTLSGALTPAGLGRSCLIPLLKSGFVDWMVSTGANLYHDTHFGIGLTMHQGRSNVDDVELRDHGIVRIFDIFFDYEVLLSTDAFFREVLRAPEFQKPMGTAEFHHRAGRYVLERERALGQKETSLLAQAHALDVPVYTSSPGDSSIGMNAAALSLSGEPIQWDVLRDVNETAAIVYGAKKSGGKSAILILGGGSPKNFALQTEPQIQEVLGIAESGHDYFLQITDARVDTGGLSGATPGEAVSWGKIDPARLPDAVVAYLDSTVALPILTAYALSKRGARPLRRLYTKRDALMEEIRAAHLEATAAAAKGSRS
;
A
#
# COMPACT_ATOMS: atom_id res chain seq x y z
N MET A 1 9.93 37.32 -36.76
CA MET A 1 8.98 36.46 -36.01
C MET A 1 9.46 36.25 -34.57
N SER A 2 9.60 37.32 -33.77
CA SER A 2 10.17 37.26 -32.41
C SER A 2 9.19 37.76 -31.34
N GLY A 3 7.97 37.25 -31.36
CA GLY A 3 6.94 37.59 -30.37
C GLY A 3 6.24 36.34 -29.87
N ARG A 4 6.09 36.23 -28.54
CA ARG A 4 5.39 35.18 -27.77
C ARG A 4 6.15 33.86 -27.53
N LYS A 5 7.14 33.89 -26.64
CA LYS A 5 7.48 32.76 -25.74
C LYS A 5 7.67 33.19 -24.28
N GLN A 6 7.12 34.34 -23.89
CA GLN A 6 7.08 34.73 -22.48
C GLN A 6 5.84 34.08 -21.86
N GLY A 7 6.05 33.02 -21.09
CA GLY A 7 4.99 32.31 -20.38
C GLY A 7 5.26 30.82 -20.15
N VAL A 8 6.08 30.18 -20.99
CA VAL A 8 6.45 28.77 -20.80
C VAL A 8 7.82 28.72 -20.11
N LYS A 9 7.85 28.41 -18.81
CA LYS A 9 9.11 28.09 -18.11
C LYS A 9 9.75 26.90 -18.83
N LYS A 10 10.88 27.11 -19.49
CA LYS A 10 11.64 26.00 -20.09
C LYS A 10 12.25 25.17 -18.96
N GLY A 11 12.00 23.86 -18.97
CA GLY A 11 12.73 22.90 -18.15
C GLY A 11 14.21 22.79 -18.55
N PRO A 12 15.00 21.95 -17.87
CA PRO A 12 16.39 21.72 -18.22
C PRO A 12 16.53 21.22 -19.67
N LYS A 13 17.66 21.55 -20.31
CA LYS A 13 17.97 21.07 -21.67
C LYS A 13 18.05 19.54 -21.66
N ILE A 14 17.47 18.89 -22.67
CA ILE A 14 17.66 17.46 -22.91
C ILE A 14 19.05 17.24 -23.50
N ALA A 15 20.04 17.17 -22.61
CA ALA A 15 21.44 16.89 -22.92
C ALA A 15 22.11 16.36 -21.64
N PRO A 16 21.72 15.17 -21.15
CA PRO A 16 22.33 14.59 -19.96
C PRO A 16 23.78 14.19 -20.26
N ASP A 17 24.63 14.23 -19.23
CA ASP A 17 25.95 13.61 -19.29
C ASP A 17 25.82 12.08 -19.45
N PRO A 18 26.83 11.39 -20.01
CA PRO A 18 26.81 9.93 -20.12
C PRO A 18 26.66 9.24 -18.75
N VAL A 19 25.88 8.16 -18.71
CA VAL A 19 25.80 7.28 -17.53
C VAL A 19 27.16 6.59 -17.35
N THR A 20 27.68 6.58 -16.12
CA THR A 20 28.99 6.00 -15.78
C THR A 20 28.85 4.89 -14.74
N ALA A 21 29.85 4.01 -14.62
CA ALA A 21 29.85 2.88 -13.68
C ALA A 21 29.75 3.30 -12.20
N GLY A 22 30.18 4.52 -11.85
CA GLY A 22 30.11 5.05 -10.48
C GLY A 22 28.87 5.90 -10.19
N MET A 23 27.95 6.06 -11.15
CA MET A 23 26.77 6.89 -10.99
C MET A 23 25.80 6.26 -9.99
N THR A 24 25.40 7.01 -8.97
CA THR A 24 24.40 6.55 -8.00
C THR A 24 23.00 6.54 -8.61
N VAL A 25 22.07 5.76 -8.05
CA VAL A 25 20.65 5.78 -8.45
C VAL A 25 20.08 7.20 -8.34
N GLU A 26 20.45 7.92 -7.28
CA GLU A 26 20.10 9.32 -7.09
C GLU A 26 20.52 10.20 -8.26
N GLN A 27 21.80 10.15 -8.63
CA GLN A 27 22.33 10.92 -9.75
C GLN A 27 21.66 10.53 -11.07
N MET A 28 21.44 9.24 -11.30
CA MET A 28 20.76 8.73 -12.49
C MET A 28 19.34 9.28 -12.60
N VAL A 29 18.58 9.22 -11.51
CA VAL A 29 17.21 9.76 -11.44
C VAL A 29 17.23 11.28 -11.66
N ASP A 30 18.11 12.02 -11.00
CA ASP A 30 18.11 13.49 -11.10
C ASP A 30 18.57 14.01 -12.47
N THR A 31 19.52 13.34 -13.12
CA THR A 31 20.20 13.85 -14.32
C THR A 31 19.79 13.18 -15.62
N SER A 32 19.42 11.89 -15.61
CA SER A 32 19.17 11.11 -16.83
C SER A 32 17.68 10.92 -17.12
N PHE A 33 16.82 10.94 -16.11
CA PHE A 33 15.38 10.71 -16.26
C PHE A 33 14.65 12.01 -16.67
N LEU A 34 14.97 12.51 -17.87
CA LEU A 34 14.59 13.85 -18.31
C LEU A 34 13.26 13.94 -19.07
N ALA A 35 12.74 12.85 -19.63
CA ALA A 35 11.50 12.85 -20.44
C ALA A 35 10.64 11.58 -20.25
N TYR A 36 9.37 11.66 -20.67
CA TYR A 36 8.38 10.56 -20.65
C TYR A 36 8.24 9.88 -19.27
N ASN A 37 8.03 8.56 -19.23
CA ASN A 37 7.82 7.83 -17.97
C ASN A 37 9.04 7.87 -17.05
N ALA A 38 10.25 8.03 -17.59
CA ALA A 38 11.44 8.26 -16.76
C ALA A 38 11.31 9.59 -16.00
N ALA A 39 10.94 10.69 -16.69
CA ALA A 39 10.67 11.97 -16.01
C ALA A 39 9.54 11.86 -15.00
N ARG A 40 8.47 11.11 -15.31
CA ARG A 40 7.39 10.84 -14.36
C ARG A 40 7.90 10.13 -13.10
N LEU A 41 8.76 9.12 -13.26
CA LEU A 41 9.38 8.42 -12.12
C LEU A 41 10.28 9.35 -11.30
N ARG A 42 11.08 10.21 -11.95
CA ARG A 42 11.88 11.23 -11.25
C ARG A 42 11.01 12.19 -10.45
N GLU A 43 9.94 12.69 -11.05
CA GLU A 43 8.99 13.56 -10.36
C GLU A 43 8.32 12.84 -9.18
N GLY A 44 7.98 11.56 -9.33
CA GLY A 44 7.49 10.74 -8.22
C GLY A 44 8.52 10.54 -7.11
N CYS A 45 9.78 10.29 -7.45
CA CYS A 45 10.88 10.18 -6.49
C CYS A 45 11.04 11.48 -5.68
N ARG A 46 11.01 12.63 -6.37
CA ARG A 46 11.08 13.95 -5.73
C ARG A 46 9.85 14.25 -4.90
N LEU A 47 8.63 13.99 -5.40
CA LEU A 47 7.40 14.15 -4.63
C LEU A 47 7.45 13.35 -3.33
N PHE A 48 7.87 12.08 -3.41
CA PHE A 48 7.97 11.22 -2.24
C PHE A 48 8.96 11.80 -1.22
N VAL A 49 10.18 12.10 -1.64
CA VAL A 49 11.26 12.58 -0.77
C VAL A 49 11.06 14.00 -0.24
N GLU A 50 10.62 14.93 -1.07
CA GLU A 50 10.58 16.37 -0.78
C GLU A 50 9.25 16.79 -0.13
N ARG A 51 8.18 16.00 -0.32
CA ARG A 51 6.84 16.32 0.20
C ARG A 51 6.28 15.22 1.08
N MET A 52 6.10 14.01 0.55
CA MET A 52 5.38 12.94 1.28
C MET A 52 6.13 12.50 2.54
N LEU A 53 7.47 12.62 2.56
CA LEU A 53 8.30 12.29 3.71
C LEU A 53 8.54 13.46 4.67
N GLU A 54 7.84 14.59 4.54
CA GLU A 54 7.87 15.65 5.55
C GLU A 54 7.32 15.19 6.91
N PRO A 55 7.83 15.69 8.06
CA PRO A 55 7.51 15.14 9.38
C PRO A 55 6.02 15.15 9.76
N ASP A 56 5.26 16.11 9.22
CA ASP A 56 3.83 16.29 9.47
C ASP A 56 2.92 15.45 8.55
N VAL A 57 3.51 14.68 7.63
CA VAL A 57 2.76 13.89 6.64
C VAL A 57 2.60 12.44 7.10
N THR A 58 1.36 11.95 7.07
CA THR A 58 1.04 10.53 7.30
C THR A 58 0.91 9.82 5.95
N VAL A 59 1.74 8.80 5.73
CA VAL A 59 1.87 8.13 4.42
C VAL A 59 1.18 6.76 4.44
N GLY A 60 0.13 6.61 3.64
CA GLY A 60 -0.44 5.31 3.32
C GLY A 60 0.23 4.67 2.10
N LEU A 61 0.26 3.34 2.06
CA LEU A 61 0.74 2.56 0.92
C LEU A 61 -0.33 1.58 0.44
N THR A 62 -0.55 1.48 -0.87
CA THR A 62 -1.40 0.43 -1.44
C THR A 62 -0.61 -0.57 -2.26
N LEU A 63 -0.91 -1.86 -2.10
CA LEU A 63 -0.19 -2.97 -2.74
C LEU A 63 -1.16 -3.84 -3.54
N SER A 64 -0.97 -3.88 -4.86
CA SER A 64 -1.73 -4.74 -5.77
C SER A 64 -0.81 -5.39 -6.80
N GLY A 65 -1.26 -6.49 -7.42
CA GLY A 65 -0.39 -7.36 -8.22
C GLY A 65 0.42 -8.33 -7.35
N ALA A 66 1.38 -9.02 -7.96
CA ALA A 66 2.23 -10.02 -7.29
C ALA A 66 3.57 -9.42 -6.82
N LEU A 67 3.52 -8.47 -5.88
CA LEU A 67 4.69 -7.70 -5.47
C LEU A 67 5.54 -8.41 -4.41
N THR A 68 4.91 -8.95 -3.36
CA THR A 68 5.65 -9.70 -2.34
C THR A 68 6.21 -11.02 -2.87
N PRO A 69 5.52 -11.83 -3.74
CA PRO A 69 6.16 -12.95 -4.41
C PRO A 69 7.41 -12.57 -5.20
N ALA A 70 7.41 -11.40 -5.85
CA ALA A 70 8.55 -10.87 -6.60
C ALA A 70 9.70 -10.38 -5.69
N GLY A 71 9.62 -10.59 -4.38
CA GLY A 71 10.65 -10.24 -3.41
C GLY A 71 10.62 -8.78 -2.95
N LEU A 72 9.68 -7.95 -3.43
CA LEU A 72 9.61 -6.53 -3.08
C LEU A 72 9.27 -6.28 -1.62
N GLY A 73 8.63 -7.24 -0.94
CA GLY A 73 8.43 -7.23 0.51
C GLY A 73 9.75 -7.01 1.25
N ARG A 74 10.71 -7.90 1.00
CA ARG A 74 12.03 -7.86 1.63
C ARG A 74 12.95 -6.78 1.08
N SER A 75 13.01 -6.63 -0.24
CA SER A 75 13.99 -5.75 -0.89
C SER A 75 13.63 -4.27 -0.79
N CYS A 76 12.36 -3.93 -0.67
CA CYS A 76 11.89 -2.54 -0.73
C CYS A 76 10.99 -2.14 0.43
N LEU A 77 9.92 -2.90 0.68
CA LEU A 77 8.85 -2.49 1.59
C LEU A 77 9.29 -2.52 3.05
N ILE A 78 9.98 -3.57 3.49
CA ILE A 78 10.55 -3.65 4.85
C ILE A 78 11.51 -2.48 5.13
N PRO A 79 12.49 -2.15 4.27
CA PRO A 79 13.30 -0.94 4.43
C PRO A 79 12.49 0.35 4.55
N LEU A 80 11.43 0.52 3.75
CA LEU A 80 10.56 1.70 3.82
C LEU A 80 9.79 1.76 5.15
N LEU A 81 9.25 0.63 5.64
CA LEU A 81 8.58 0.56 6.94
C LEU A 81 9.57 0.91 8.08
N LYS A 82 10.77 0.32 8.08
CA LYS A 82 11.79 0.55 9.12
C LYS A 82 12.26 2.00 9.17
N SER A 83 12.27 2.68 8.03
CA SER A 83 12.60 4.11 7.94
C SER A 83 11.43 5.04 8.29
N GLY A 84 10.25 4.51 8.65
CA GLY A 84 9.07 5.32 8.96
C GLY A 84 8.54 6.09 7.74
N PHE A 85 8.77 5.57 6.53
CA PHE A 85 8.34 6.19 5.27
C PHE A 85 6.93 5.77 4.86
N VAL A 86 6.37 4.77 5.54
CA VAL A 86 5.00 4.27 5.38
C VAL A 86 4.43 4.04 6.77
N ASP A 87 3.25 4.59 7.01
CA ASP A 87 2.60 4.63 8.32
C ASP A 87 1.42 3.66 8.44
N TRP A 88 0.78 3.30 7.31
CA TRP A 88 -0.30 2.31 7.20
C TRP A 88 -0.38 1.72 5.78
N MET A 89 -0.99 0.55 5.62
CA MET A 89 -1.05 -0.14 4.33
C MET A 89 -2.43 -0.71 3.99
N VAL A 90 -2.75 -0.74 2.70
CA VAL A 90 -3.85 -1.54 2.14
C VAL A 90 -3.27 -2.51 1.11
N SER A 91 -3.46 -3.81 1.30
CA SER A 91 -2.91 -4.84 0.42
C SER A 91 -3.99 -5.80 -0.04
N THR A 92 -3.81 -6.42 -1.21
CA THR A 92 -4.51 -7.68 -1.51
C THR A 92 -4.11 -8.75 -0.49
N GLY A 93 -5.04 -9.65 -0.16
CA GLY A 93 -4.73 -10.78 0.72
C GLY A 93 -3.69 -11.71 0.10
N ALA A 94 -3.64 -11.81 -1.23
CA ALA A 94 -2.62 -12.57 -1.95
C ALA A 94 -1.18 -12.11 -1.66
N ASN A 95 -0.91 -10.80 -1.61
CA ASN A 95 0.43 -10.33 -1.23
C ASN A 95 0.79 -10.73 0.21
N LEU A 96 -0.15 -10.65 1.15
CA LEU A 96 0.11 -11.01 2.55
C LEU A 96 0.27 -12.52 2.74
N TYR A 97 -0.53 -13.31 2.02
CA TYR A 97 -0.37 -14.76 1.96
C TYR A 97 0.97 -15.14 1.36
N HIS A 98 1.32 -14.59 0.20
CA HIS A 98 2.55 -14.97 -0.48
C HIS A 98 3.81 -14.50 0.24
N ASP A 99 3.73 -13.38 0.94
CA ASP A 99 4.77 -12.91 1.85
C ASP A 99 5.03 -13.88 3.01
N THR A 100 3.97 -14.55 3.49
CA THR A 100 4.06 -15.48 4.62
C THR A 100 4.94 -16.68 4.31
N HIS A 101 5.01 -17.15 3.04
CA HIS A 101 5.92 -18.23 2.64
C HIS A 101 7.34 -17.96 3.13
N PHE A 102 7.86 -16.76 2.89
CA PHE A 102 9.21 -16.38 3.30
C PHE A 102 9.33 -16.36 4.83
N GLY A 103 8.35 -15.80 5.54
CA GLY A 103 8.37 -15.69 7.01
C GLY A 103 8.30 -17.03 7.75
N ILE A 104 7.72 -18.06 7.13
CA ILE A 104 7.65 -19.41 7.70
C ILE A 104 8.72 -20.37 7.14
N GLY A 105 9.70 -19.82 6.41
CA GLY A 105 10.89 -20.52 5.93
C GLY A 105 10.71 -21.32 4.64
N LEU A 106 9.64 -21.05 3.90
CA LEU A 106 9.40 -21.61 2.57
C LEU A 106 9.99 -20.68 1.50
N THR A 107 10.25 -21.24 0.31
CA THR A 107 10.93 -20.52 -0.76
C THR A 107 10.11 -20.50 -2.04
N MET A 108 10.31 -19.43 -2.80
CA MET A 108 9.86 -19.30 -4.19
C MET A 108 11.10 -18.98 -5.03
N HIS A 109 11.08 -19.40 -6.30
CA HIS A 109 12.24 -19.33 -7.18
C HIS A 109 11.88 -18.59 -8.47
N GLN A 110 12.86 -17.92 -9.06
CA GLN A 110 12.70 -17.36 -10.40
C GLN A 110 12.51 -18.50 -11.41
N GLY A 111 11.44 -18.39 -12.19
CA GLY A 111 11.11 -19.25 -13.31
C GLY A 111 11.32 -18.55 -14.65
N ARG A 112 10.72 -19.13 -15.69
CA ARG A 112 10.62 -18.53 -17.04
C ARG A 112 9.15 -18.33 -17.37
N SER A 113 8.82 -17.26 -18.08
CA SER A 113 7.44 -16.98 -18.48
C SER A 113 6.93 -17.89 -19.60
N ASN A 114 7.83 -18.44 -20.41
CA ASN A 114 7.49 -19.34 -21.52
C ASN A 114 7.85 -20.80 -21.16
N VAL A 115 6.92 -21.47 -20.50
CA VAL A 115 7.00 -22.87 -20.04
C VAL A 115 5.66 -23.57 -20.26
N ASP A 116 5.65 -24.89 -20.31
CA ASP A 116 4.42 -25.68 -20.42
C ASP A 116 3.72 -25.81 -19.05
N ASP A 117 2.53 -25.22 -18.95
CA ASP A 117 1.71 -25.24 -17.74
C ASP A 117 1.23 -26.65 -17.36
N VAL A 118 1.06 -27.55 -18.34
CA VAL A 118 0.69 -28.94 -18.08
C VAL A 118 1.86 -29.68 -17.45
N GLU A 119 3.07 -29.49 -17.98
CA GLU A 119 4.29 -30.07 -17.41
C GLU A 119 4.52 -29.58 -15.98
N LEU A 120 4.36 -28.27 -15.72
CA LEU A 120 4.47 -27.73 -14.36
C LEU A 120 3.47 -28.41 -13.41
N ARG A 121 2.22 -28.54 -13.83
CA ARG A 121 1.16 -29.16 -13.03
C ARG A 121 1.46 -30.63 -12.73
N ASP A 122 1.90 -31.39 -13.72
CA ASP A 122 2.23 -32.82 -13.58
C ASP A 122 3.39 -33.04 -12.60
N HIS A 123 4.32 -32.08 -12.51
CA HIS A 123 5.41 -32.08 -11.52
C HIS A 123 5.03 -31.42 -10.19
N GLY A 124 3.78 -30.99 -10.00
CA GLY A 124 3.34 -30.34 -8.77
C GLY A 124 3.95 -28.95 -8.53
N ILE A 125 4.31 -28.24 -9.60
CA ILE A 125 4.85 -26.88 -9.55
C ILE A 125 3.73 -25.89 -9.86
N VAL A 126 3.61 -24.85 -9.02
CA VAL A 126 2.71 -23.72 -9.22
C VAL A 126 3.54 -22.52 -9.67
N ARG A 127 2.96 -21.67 -10.52
CA ARG A 127 3.59 -20.42 -10.93
C ARG A 127 2.74 -19.18 -10.72
N ILE A 128 3.43 -18.08 -10.48
CA ILE A 128 2.92 -16.71 -10.60
C ILE A 128 3.75 -16.06 -11.70
N PHE A 129 3.23 -16.08 -12.93
CA PHE A 129 3.95 -15.65 -14.13
C PHE A 129 5.33 -16.35 -14.27
N ASP A 130 6.43 -15.69 -13.92
CA ASP A 130 7.81 -16.17 -13.96
C ASP A 130 8.40 -16.43 -12.56
N ILE A 131 7.55 -16.75 -11.58
CA ILE A 131 7.92 -17.17 -10.22
C ILE A 131 7.35 -18.56 -9.97
N PHE A 132 8.18 -19.53 -9.61
CA PHE A 132 7.81 -20.94 -9.41
C PHE A 132 7.98 -21.37 -7.94
N PHE A 133 7.13 -22.28 -7.49
CA PHE A 133 7.24 -22.94 -6.18
C PHE A 133 6.47 -24.25 -6.17
N ASP A 134 6.89 -25.18 -5.31
CA ASP A 134 6.22 -26.47 -5.17
C ASP A 134 4.81 -26.30 -4.58
N TYR A 135 3.87 -27.12 -5.01
CA TYR A 135 2.49 -27.10 -4.50
C TYR A 135 2.43 -27.29 -2.98
N GLU A 136 3.38 -28.06 -2.41
CA GLU A 136 3.51 -28.25 -0.96
C GLU A 136 3.75 -26.93 -0.20
N VAL A 137 4.35 -25.93 -0.84
CA VAL A 137 4.55 -24.58 -0.26
C VAL A 137 3.20 -23.91 0.05
N LEU A 138 2.19 -24.09 -0.82
CA LEU A 138 0.82 -23.62 -0.56
C LEU A 138 0.19 -24.39 0.60
N LEU A 139 0.27 -25.72 0.56
CA LEU A 139 -0.35 -26.58 1.58
C LEU A 139 0.21 -26.32 2.97
N SER A 140 1.52 -26.12 3.06
CA SER A 140 2.23 -25.77 4.29
C SER A 140 1.79 -24.40 4.85
N THR A 141 1.62 -23.40 3.97
CA THR A 141 1.17 -22.07 4.37
C THR A 141 -0.31 -22.07 4.78
N ASP A 142 -1.13 -22.85 4.08
CA ASP A 142 -2.52 -23.07 4.44
C ASP A 142 -2.64 -23.77 5.81
N ALA A 143 -1.81 -24.79 6.05
CA ALA A 143 -1.76 -25.47 7.34
C ALA A 143 -1.38 -24.52 8.48
N PHE A 144 -0.37 -23.68 8.25
CA PHE A 144 0.02 -22.63 9.19
C PHE A 144 -1.14 -21.68 9.51
N PHE A 145 -1.83 -21.13 8.50
CA PHE A 145 -2.96 -20.23 8.75
C PHE A 145 -4.13 -20.95 9.43
N ARG A 146 -4.44 -22.21 9.10
CA ARG A 146 -5.48 -22.97 9.81
C ARG A 146 -5.14 -23.21 11.29
N GLU A 147 -3.87 -23.37 11.63
CA GLU A 147 -3.43 -23.48 13.02
C GLU A 147 -3.57 -22.13 13.74
N VAL A 148 -3.03 -21.05 13.14
CA VAL A 148 -3.14 -19.68 13.68
C VAL A 148 -4.60 -19.29 13.88
N LEU A 149 -5.46 -19.53 12.88
CA LEU A 149 -6.88 -19.17 12.91
C LEU A 149 -7.69 -19.92 13.95
N ARG A 150 -7.19 -21.02 14.54
CA ARG A 150 -7.85 -21.72 15.66
C ARG A 150 -7.43 -21.19 17.02
N ALA A 151 -6.43 -20.32 17.11
CA ALA A 151 -6.04 -19.74 18.39
C ALA A 151 -7.20 -18.90 18.96
N PRO A 152 -7.38 -18.85 20.30
CA PRO A 152 -8.53 -18.21 20.94
C PRO A 152 -8.75 -16.75 20.55
N GLU A 153 -7.67 -16.00 20.26
CA GLU A 153 -7.79 -14.60 19.88
C GLU A 153 -8.48 -14.38 18.53
N PHE A 154 -8.48 -15.36 17.64
CA PHE A 154 -9.15 -15.30 16.33
C PHE A 154 -10.62 -15.75 16.36
N GLN A 155 -11.09 -16.32 17.48
CA GLN A 155 -12.46 -16.83 17.63
C GLN A 155 -13.48 -15.72 17.95
N LYS A 156 -13.45 -14.64 17.17
CA LYS A 156 -14.37 -13.50 17.28
C LYS A 156 -14.36 -12.65 16.00
N PRO A 157 -15.41 -11.84 15.79
CA PRO A 157 -15.36 -10.78 14.79
C PRO A 157 -14.22 -9.79 15.05
N MET A 158 -13.49 -9.41 13.98
CA MET A 158 -12.44 -8.38 14.04
C MET A 158 -12.22 -7.70 12.68
N GLY A 159 -11.68 -6.48 12.66
CA GLY A 159 -11.23 -5.84 11.43
C GLY A 159 -9.99 -6.54 10.85
N THR A 160 -9.72 -6.35 9.55
CA THR A 160 -8.55 -6.99 8.91
C THR A 160 -7.23 -6.47 9.46
N ALA A 161 -7.14 -5.21 9.90
CA ALA A 161 -5.93 -4.71 10.55
C ALA A 161 -5.60 -5.41 11.87
N GLU A 162 -6.62 -5.71 12.71
CA GLU A 162 -6.44 -6.51 13.92
C GLU A 162 -6.00 -7.94 13.59
N PHE A 163 -6.65 -8.54 12.59
CA PHE A 163 -6.28 -9.87 12.11
C PHE A 163 -4.82 -9.92 11.63
N HIS A 164 -4.42 -9.04 10.70
CA HIS A 164 -3.08 -9.03 10.13
C HIS A 164 -2.01 -8.71 11.15
N HIS A 165 -2.27 -7.82 12.11
CA HIS A 165 -1.31 -7.54 13.17
C HIS A 165 -1.08 -8.77 14.06
N ARG A 166 -2.14 -9.51 14.41
CA ARG A 166 -2.01 -10.75 15.19
C ARG A 166 -1.34 -11.86 14.39
N ALA A 167 -1.78 -12.09 13.16
CA ALA A 167 -1.16 -13.07 12.28
C ALA A 167 0.33 -12.76 12.07
N GLY A 168 0.69 -11.49 11.88
CA GLY A 168 2.08 -11.03 11.77
C GLY A 168 2.92 -11.33 13.02
N ARG A 169 2.33 -11.35 14.22
CA ARG A 169 3.02 -11.83 15.43
C ARG A 169 3.42 -13.30 15.31
N TYR A 170 2.51 -14.17 14.89
CA TYR A 170 2.79 -15.61 14.69
C TYR A 170 3.85 -15.82 13.61
N VAL A 171 3.79 -15.07 12.50
CA VAL A 171 4.82 -15.13 11.46
C VAL A 171 6.18 -14.65 12.00
N LEU A 172 6.22 -13.58 12.79
CA LEU A 172 7.45 -13.09 13.41
C LEU A 172 8.05 -14.08 14.41
N GLU A 173 7.22 -14.73 15.22
CA GLU A 173 7.64 -15.79 16.13
C GLU A 173 8.22 -16.98 15.38
N ARG A 174 7.59 -17.38 14.26
CA ARG A 174 8.10 -18.44 13.40
C ARG A 174 9.41 -18.05 12.72
N GLU A 175 9.50 -16.84 12.18
CA GLU A 175 10.72 -16.27 11.58
C GLU A 175 11.90 -16.37 12.58
N ARG A 176 11.67 -15.97 13.84
CA ARG A 176 12.67 -16.08 14.92
C ARG A 176 13.04 -17.52 15.25
N ALA A 177 12.06 -18.42 15.35
CA ALA A 177 12.30 -19.83 15.63
C ALA A 177 13.15 -20.52 14.55
N LEU A 178 13.08 -20.04 13.31
CA LEU A 178 13.87 -20.51 12.17
C LEU A 178 15.24 -19.81 12.04
N GLY A 179 15.56 -18.88 12.94
CA GLY A 179 16.79 -18.07 12.86
C GLY A 179 16.82 -17.09 11.68
N GLN A 180 15.66 -16.80 11.09
CA GLN A 180 15.50 -15.86 10.00
C GLN A 180 15.26 -14.44 10.54
N LYS A 181 15.47 -13.44 9.69
CA LYS A 181 15.26 -12.03 10.03
C LYS A 181 14.79 -11.25 8.81
N GLU A 182 13.76 -10.44 9.01
CA GLU A 182 13.26 -9.46 8.03
C GLU A 182 12.90 -10.13 6.71
N THR A 183 12.26 -11.29 6.79
CA THR A 183 11.84 -12.09 5.61
C THR A 183 10.39 -11.87 5.22
N SER A 184 9.53 -11.52 6.17
CA SER A 184 8.11 -11.23 5.91
C SER A 184 7.74 -9.77 6.21
N LEU A 185 7.13 -9.11 5.22
CA LEU A 185 6.49 -7.81 5.37
C LEU A 185 5.43 -7.81 6.47
N LEU A 186 4.59 -8.85 6.56
CA LEU A 186 3.53 -8.96 7.56
C LEU A 186 4.12 -9.03 8.98
N ALA A 187 5.20 -9.80 9.17
CA ALA A 187 5.93 -9.87 10.43
C ALA A 187 6.53 -8.51 10.84
N GLN A 188 7.12 -7.78 9.88
CA GLN A 188 7.69 -6.46 10.17
C GLN A 188 6.62 -5.39 10.40
N ALA A 189 5.48 -5.44 9.69
CA ALA A 189 4.36 -4.54 9.94
C ALA A 189 3.82 -4.70 11.38
N HIS A 190 3.75 -5.94 11.88
CA HIS A 190 3.45 -6.20 13.28
C HIS A 190 4.51 -5.59 14.23
N ALA A 191 5.80 -5.86 14.01
CA ALA A 191 6.88 -5.38 14.88
C ALA A 191 6.97 -3.83 14.96
N LEU A 192 6.54 -3.15 13.89
CA LEU A 192 6.61 -1.70 13.76
C LEU A 192 5.26 -1.00 14.04
N ASP A 193 4.23 -1.74 14.45
CA ASP A 193 2.87 -1.25 14.70
C ASP A 193 2.27 -0.49 13.50
N VAL A 194 2.52 -0.99 12.29
CA VAL A 194 1.95 -0.49 11.03
C VAL A 194 0.68 -1.30 10.73
N PRO A 195 -0.52 -0.68 10.76
CA PRO A 195 -1.76 -1.41 10.48
C PRO A 195 -1.85 -1.76 8.98
N VAL A 196 -2.30 -2.99 8.71
CA VAL A 196 -2.41 -3.54 7.35
C VAL A 196 -3.84 -3.99 7.08
N TYR A 197 -4.50 -3.34 6.14
CA TYR A 197 -5.88 -3.61 5.75
C TYR A 197 -5.94 -4.44 4.47
N THR A 198 -7.03 -5.19 4.29
CA THR A 198 -7.36 -5.82 3.01
C THR A 198 -8.80 -5.49 2.64
N SER A 199 -8.97 -4.88 1.47
CA SER A 199 -10.27 -4.43 0.97
C SER A 199 -11.19 -5.57 0.51
N SER A 200 -10.65 -6.78 0.34
CA SER A 200 -11.40 -7.97 -0.07
C SER A 200 -10.81 -9.20 0.64
N PRO A 201 -11.05 -9.37 1.95
CA PRO A 201 -10.34 -10.38 2.76
C PRO A 201 -10.62 -11.83 2.33
N GLY A 202 -11.81 -12.08 1.74
CA GLY A 202 -12.16 -13.38 1.16
C GLY A 202 -11.39 -13.73 -0.12
N ASP A 203 -10.77 -12.75 -0.79
CA ASP A 203 -10.04 -12.92 -2.05
C ASP A 203 -8.55 -13.25 -1.81
N SER A 204 -8.30 -14.35 -1.11
CA SER A 204 -6.97 -14.92 -0.89
C SER A 204 -7.05 -16.31 -0.28
N SER A 205 -5.96 -17.08 -0.31
CA SER A 205 -5.88 -18.35 0.42
C SER A 205 -6.07 -18.19 1.93
N ILE A 206 -5.72 -17.03 2.53
CA ILE A 206 -6.09 -16.71 3.93
C ILE A 206 -7.62 -16.71 4.08
N GLY A 207 -8.30 -15.99 3.19
CA GLY A 207 -9.76 -15.96 3.04
C GLY A 207 -10.39 -17.34 2.92
N MET A 208 -9.85 -18.16 2.02
CA MET A 208 -10.34 -19.51 1.74
C MET A 208 -10.20 -20.44 2.96
N ASN A 209 -9.07 -20.38 3.68
CA ASN A 209 -8.88 -21.19 4.89
C ASN A 209 -9.82 -20.76 6.03
N ALA A 210 -10.03 -19.45 6.22
CA ALA A 210 -11.01 -18.96 7.18
C ALA A 210 -12.44 -19.38 6.82
N ALA A 211 -12.81 -19.33 5.54
CA ALA A 211 -14.11 -19.79 5.06
C ALA A 211 -14.34 -21.29 5.34
N ALA A 212 -13.32 -22.13 5.13
CA ALA A 212 -13.39 -23.56 5.45
C ALA A 212 -13.58 -23.82 6.96
N LEU A 213 -12.90 -23.04 7.81
CA LEU A 213 -13.08 -23.11 9.26
C LEU A 213 -14.45 -22.61 9.70
N SER A 214 -14.99 -21.58 9.05
CA SER A 214 -16.36 -21.09 9.30
C SER A 214 -17.42 -22.17 9.01
N LEU A 215 -17.27 -22.95 7.94
CA LEU A 215 -18.13 -24.11 7.67
C LEU A 215 -18.03 -25.19 8.76
N SER A 216 -16.93 -25.23 9.51
CA SER A 216 -16.72 -26.13 10.64
C SER A 216 -17.26 -25.57 11.97
N GLY A 217 -17.90 -24.39 11.95
CA GLY A 217 -18.50 -23.74 13.12
C GLY A 217 -17.58 -22.79 13.88
N GLU A 218 -16.36 -22.53 13.39
CA GLU A 218 -15.46 -21.56 14.01
C GLU A 218 -15.99 -20.13 13.82
N PRO A 219 -16.12 -19.29 14.88
CA PRO A 219 -16.74 -17.96 14.82
C PRO A 219 -15.82 -16.87 14.24
N ILE A 220 -15.03 -17.21 13.21
CA ILE A 220 -14.11 -16.30 12.53
C ILE A 220 -14.92 -15.42 11.58
N GLN A 221 -14.85 -14.10 11.78
CA GLN A 221 -15.53 -13.13 10.92
C GLN A 221 -14.72 -11.84 10.77
N TRP A 222 -14.66 -11.32 9.55
CA TRP A 222 -14.05 -10.02 9.29
C TRP A 222 -15.09 -8.89 9.30
N ASP A 223 -14.91 -7.92 10.18
CA ASP A 223 -15.68 -6.68 10.22
C ASP A 223 -15.08 -5.66 9.26
N VAL A 224 -15.56 -5.69 8.01
CA VAL A 224 -15.09 -4.78 6.95
C VAL A 224 -15.60 -3.35 7.13
N LEU A 225 -16.68 -3.13 7.90
CA LEU A 225 -17.17 -1.78 8.19
C LEU A 225 -16.23 -1.07 9.16
N ARG A 226 -15.68 -1.83 10.12
CA ARG A 226 -14.62 -1.34 10.99
C ARG A 226 -13.39 -0.90 10.19
N ASP A 227 -12.96 -1.64 9.19
CA ASP A 227 -11.82 -1.26 8.35
C ASP A 227 -12.07 0.04 7.56
N VAL A 228 -13.28 0.23 7.02
CA VAL A 228 -13.66 1.48 6.34
C VAL A 228 -13.56 2.67 7.29
N ASN A 229 -14.11 2.54 8.51
CA ASN A 229 -14.07 3.62 9.49
C ASN A 229 -12.66 3.85 10.04
N GLU A 230 -11.85 2.80 10.27
CA GLU A 230 -10.50 2.95 10.80
C GLU A 230 -9.55 3.61 9.80
N THR A 231 -9.63 3.26 8.52
CA THR A 231 -8.81 3.92 7.49
C THR A 231 -9.21 5.38 7.30
N ALA A 232 -10.51 5.69 7.33
CA ALA A 232 -10.99 7.07 7.41
C ALA A 232 -10.49 7.80 8.67
N ALA A 233 -10.50 7.14 9.83
CA ALA A 233 -10.02 7.70 11.09
C ALA A 233 -8.52 8.04 11.06
N ILE A 234 -7.70 7.22 10.41
CA ILE A 234 -6.27 7.47 10.21
C ILE A 234 -6.07 8.76 9.40
N VAL A 235 -6.77 8.90 8.27
CA VAL A 235 -6.67 10.06 7.39
C VAL A 235 -7.20 11.32 8.09
N TYR A 236 -8.37 11.25 8.71
CA TYR A 236 -8.94 12.34 9.49
C TYR A 236 -8.00 12.79 10.61
N GLY A 237 -7.47 11.86 11.41
CA GLY A 237 -6.56 12.19 12.52
C GLY A 237 -5.24 12.82 12.07
N ALA A 238 -4.72 12.42 10.90
CA ALA A 238 -3.54 13.02 10.30
C ALA A 238 -3.73 14.52 10.01
N LYS A 239 -4.94 14.93 9.64
CA LYS A 239 -5.24 16.29 9.16
C LYS A 239 -5.86 17.18 10.21
N LYS A 240 -6.70 16.61 11.09
CA LYS A 240 -7.27 17.29 12.26
C LYS A 240 -6.20 17.90 13.15
N SER A 241 -5.04 17.23 13.26
CA SER A 241 -3.88 17.71 14.02
C SER A 241 -3.04 18.79 13.31
N GLY A 242 -3.50 19.29 12.15
CA GLY A 242 -2.79 20.27 11.32
C GLY A 242 -1.74 19.66 10.38
N GLY A 243 -1.63 18.33 10.34
CA GLY A 243 -0.77 17.60 9.43
C GLY A 243 -1.41 17.36 8.06
N LYS A 244 -0.80 16.46 7.28
CA LYS A 244 -1.22 16.13 5.91
C LYS A 244 -1.33 14.63 5.70
N SER A 245 -2.08 14.21 4.69
CA SER A 245 -2.17 12.82 4.26
C SER A 245 -1.52 12.61 2.89
N ALA A 246 -0.87 11.48 2.70
CA ALA A 246 -0.25 11.10 1.44
C ALA A 246 -0.55 9.63 1.12
N ILE A 247 -0.68 9.30 -0.16
CA ILE A 247 -0.84 7.92 -0.61
C ILE A 247 0.18 7.55 -1.69
N LEU A 248 0.95 6.49 -1.43
CA LEU A 248 1.80 5.80 -2.41
C LEU A 248 1.04 4.57 -2.92
N ILE A 249 0.81 4.50 -4.23
CA ILE A 249 0.00 3.46 -4.85
C ILE A 249 0.87 2.63 -5.80
N LEU A 250 1.00 1.34 -5.48
CA LEU A 250 1.65 0.35 -6.34
C LEU A 250 0.57 -0.49 -7.05
N GLY A 251 0.39 -0.22 -8.35
CA GLY A 251 -0.65 -0.77 -9.21
C GLY A 251 -1.97 -0.01 -9.11
N GLY A 252 -3.06 -0.72 -8.81
CA GLY A 252 -4.41 -0.20 -8.79
C GLY A 252 -5.41 -1.08 -8.04
N GLY A 253 -6.55 -1.37 -8.68
CA GLY A 253 -7.56 -2.30 -8.18
C GLY A 253 -8.21 -1.89 -6.85
N SER A 254 -8.68 -2.90 -6.13
CA SER A 254 -9.37 -2.75 -4.84
C SER A 254 -8.53 -2.02 -3.78
N PRO A 255 -7.21 -2.30 -3.61
CA PRO A 255 -6.37 -1.55 -2.66
C PRO A 255 -6.30 -0.04 -2.93
N LYS A 256 -6.14 0.36 -4.20
CA LYS A 256 -6.19 1.78 -4.61
C LYS A 256 -7.54 2.40 -4.25
N ASN A 257 -8.65 1.73 -4.58
CA ASN A 257 -9.98 2.29 -4.30
C ASN A 257 -10.19 2.49 -2.81
N PHE A 258 -9.88 1.46 -2.03
CA PHE A 258 -10.19 1.39 -0.62
C PHE A 258 -9.39 2.42 0.18
N ALA A 259 -8.14 2.70 -0.22
CA ALA A 259 -7.36 3.75 0.41
C ALA A 259 -7.81 5.16 0.01
N LEU A 260 -8.32 5.35 -1.21
CA LEU A 260 -8.76 6.66 -1.68
C LEU A 260 -10.19 7.01 -1.23
N GLN A 261 -11.05 6.01 -1.01
CA GLN A 261 -12.43 6.23 -0.57
C GLN A 261 -12.54 6.75 0.88
N THR A 262 -11.43 6.81 1.62
CA THR A 262 -11.38 7.43 2.95
C THR A 262 -11.90 8.86 2.91
N GLU A 263 -11.58 9.62 1.85
CA GLU A 263 -11.97 11.02 1.73
C GLU A 263 -13.47 11.19 1.43
N PRO A 264 -14.07 10.50 0.43
CA PRO A 264 -15.52 10.44 0.30
C PRO A 264 -16.24 9.96 1.57
N GLN A 265 -15.67 8.98 2.29
CA GLN A 265 -16.23 8.51 3.55
C GLN A 265 -16.28 9.64 4.60
N ILE A 266 -15.21 10.42 4.74
CA ILE A 266 -15.14 11.54 5.69
C ILE A 266 -16.09 12.68 5.25
N GLN A 267 -15.97 13.13 4.00
CA GLN A 267 -16.62 14.35 3.51
C GLN A 267 -18.09 14.13 3.17
N GLU A 268 -18.39 13.11 2.38
CA GLU A 268 -19.72 12.92 1.79
C GLU A 268 -20.62 12.06 2.69
N VAL A 269 -20.07 10.96 3.23
CA VAL A 269 -20.86 9.99 4.01
C VAL A 269 -20.99 10.41 5.46
N LEU A 270 -19.88 10.85 6.10
CA LEU A 270 -19.88 11.26 7.50
C LEU A 270 -20.19 12.75 7.69
N GLY A 271 -20.14 13.56 6.62
CA GLY A 271 -20.45 14.99 6.64
C GLY A 271 -19.39 15.86 7.33
N ILE A 272 -18.16 15.37 7.47
CA ILE A 272 -17.07 16.06 8.16
C ILE A 272 -16.32 16.91 7.13
N ALA A 273 -16.22 18.22 7.38
CA ALA A 273 -15.51 19.14 6.50
C ALA A 273 -14.01 18.80 6.45
N GLU A 274 -13.54 18.43 5.27
CA GLU A 274 -12.21 17.91 4.99
C GLU A 274 -11.95 18.14 3.47
N SER A 275 -10.70 18.21 3.01
CA SER A 275 -10.33 18.26 1.58
C SER A 275 -9.43 17.09 1.26
N GLY A 276 -9.57 16.33 0.16
CA GLY A 276 -8.90 15.03 0.00
C GLY A 276 -7.36 14.92 0.19
N HIS A 277 -6.76 13.78 -0.16
CA HIS A 277 -5.33 13.54 0.12
C HIS A 277 -4.42 14.66 -0.41
N ASP A 278 -3.47 15.12 0.42
CA ASP A 278 -2.57 16.22 0.07
C ASP A 278 -1.55 15.83 -1.01
N TYR A 279 -1.14 14.56 -1.02
CA TYR A 279 -0.12 14.05 -1.94
C TYR A 279 -0.52 12.69 -2.51
N PHE A 280 -0.32 12.54 -3.81
CA PHE A 280 -0.68 11.34 -4.55
C PHE A 280 0.48 10.90 -5.43
N LEU A 281 0.98 9.69 -5.21
CA LEU A 281 1.98 9.06 -6.06
C LEU A 281 1.49 7.68 -6.49
N GLN A 282 1.25 7.49 -7.78
CA GLN A 282 0.87 6.21 -8.36
C GLN A 282 1.94 5.69 -9.33
N ILE A 283 2.29 4.43 -9.17
CA ILE A 283 3.06 3.63 -10.13
C ILE A 283 2.12 2.56 -10.66
N THR A 284 1.82 2.55 -11.95
CA THR A 284 0.84 1.63 -12.55
C THR A 284 1.16 1.32 -14.00
N ASP A 285 0.78 0.15 -14.48
CA ASP A 285 0.79 -0.22 -15.90
C ASP A 285 -0.61 -0.08 -16.55
N ALA A 286 -1.63 0.16 -15.73
CA ALA A 286 -3.02 0.24 -16.18
C ALA A 286 -3.26 1.48 -17.06
N ARG A 287 -3.87 1.25 -18.22
CA ARG A 287 -4.23 2.33 -19.14
C ARG A 287 -5.51 3.02 -18.69
N VAL A 288 -5.62 4.31 -19.03
CA VAL A 288 -6.79 5.14 -18.71
C VAL A 288 -7.99 4.80 -19.60
N ASP A 289 -7.75 4.50 -20.88
CA ASP A 289 -8.76 4.39 -21.93
C ASP A 289 -9.75 3.23 -21.75
N THR A 290 -9.41 2.24 -20.92
CA THR A 290 -10.29 1.10 -20.65
C THR A 290 -11.32 1.37 -19.56
N GLY A 291 -11.33 2.58 -18.96
CA GLY A 291 -12.30 2.98 -17.93
C GLY A 291 -12.13 2.26 -16.59
N GLY A 292 -11.03 1.54 -16.39
CA GLY A 292 -10.76 0.83 -15.15
C GLY A 292 -10.17 1.74 -14.08
N LEU A 293 -10.62 1.59 -12.83
CA LEU A 293 -10.13 2.37 -11.68
C LEU A 293 -8.59 2.34 -11.54
N SER A 294 -7.95 1.22 -11.89
CA SER A 294 -6.49 1.08 -11.83
C SER A 294 -5.78 2.16 -12.65
N GLY A 295 -6.34 2.57 -13.80
CA GLY A 295 -5.82 3.64 -14.65
C GLY A 295 -6.38 5.04 -14.36
N ALA A 296 -7.39 5.16 -13.49
CA ALA A 296 -8.05 6.44 -13.20
C ALA A 296 -7.05 7.51 -12.75
N THR A 297 -7.10 8.67 -13.41
CA THR A 297 -6.11 9.74 -13.23
C THR A 297 -6.34 10.54 -11.93
N PRO A 298 -5.34 11.26 -11.41
CA PRO A 298 -5.54 12.18 -10.30
C PRO A 298 -6.60 13.25 -10.59
N GLY A 299 -6.69 13.72 -11.84
CA GLY A 299 -7.72 14.68 -12.25
C GLY A 299 -9.13 14.14 -12.11
N GLU A 300 -9.33 12.86 -12.43
CA GLU A 300 -10.59 12.16 -12.15
C GLU A 300 -10.78 11.99 -10.63
N ALA A 301 -9.75 11.60 -9.89
CA ALA A 301 -9.84 11.45 -8.43
C ALA A 301 -10.24 12.75 -7.71
N VAL A 302 -9.86 13.93 -8.22
CA VAL A 302 -10.30 15.23 -7.71
C VAL A 302 -11.82 15.42 -7.84
N SER A 303 -12.45 14.96 -8.93
CA SER A 303 -13.92 15.11 -9.07
C SER A 303 -14.70 14.30 -8.05
N TRP A 304 -14.05 13.31 -7.43
CA TRP A 304 -14.60 12.47 -6.37
C TRP A 304 -14.15 12.93 -4.97
N GLY A 305 -13.53 14.11 -4.83
CA GLY A 305 -13.03 14.59 -3.54
C GLY A 305 -11.85 13.79 -2.95
N LYS A 306 -11.28 12.84 -3.70
CA LYS A 306 -10.21 11.93 -3.22
C LYS A 306 -8.83 12.61 -3.12
N ILE A 307 -8.64 13.71 -3.83
CA ILE A 307 -7.40 14.50 -3.85
C ILE A 307 -7.78 15.97 -3.69
N ASP A 308 -7.03 16.72 -2.88
CA ASP A 308 -7.23 18.16 -2.73
C ASP A 308 -7.01 18.88 -4.09
N PRO A 309 -8.00 19.62 -4.62
CA PRO A 309 -7.87 20.35 -5.88
C PRO A 309 -6.68 21.32 -5.91
N ALA A 310 -6.31 21.92 -4.77
CA ALA A 310 -5.18 22.85 -4.67
C ALA A 310 -3.82 22.15 -4.76
N ARG A 311 -3.81 20.82 -4.64
CA ARG A 311 -2.62 19.95 -4.66
C ARG A 311 -2.45 19.17 -5.96
N LEU A 312 -3.27 19.42 -6.99
CA LEU A 312 -3.14 18.78 -8.30
C LEU A 312 -1.71 18.78 -8.90
N PRO A 313 -0.89 19.86 -8.78
CA PRO A 313 0.50 19.83 -9.23
C PRO A 313 1.39 18.83 -8.48
N ASP A 314 1.00 18.45 -7.26
CA ASP A 314 1.68 17.49 -6.38
C ASP A 314 1.09 16.07 -6.51
N ALA A 315 0.36 15.78 -7.60
CA ALA A 315 -0.14 14.44 -7.92
C ALA A 315 0.61 13.85 -9.13
N VAL A 316 1.31 12.73 -8.92
CA VAL A 316 2.18 12.10 -9.91
C VAL A 316 1.69 10.69 -10.24
N VAL A 317 1.50 10.42 -11.54
CA VAL A 317 1.38 9.06 -12.08
C VAL A 317 2.62 8.74 -12.91
N ALA A 318 3.23 7.59 -12.65
CA ALA A 318 4.28 6.99 -13.47
C ALA A 318 3.74 5.70 -14.09
N TYR A 319 3.64 5.66 -15.42
CA TYR A 319 3.19 4.48 -16.14
C TYR A 319 4.34 3.47 -16.32
N LEU A 320 4.59 2.66 -15.29
CA LEU A 320 5.73 1.74 -15.17
C LEU A 320 5.36 0.53 -14.31
N ASP A 321 6.07 -0.58 -14.55
CA ASP A 321 6.02 -1.76 -13.68
C ASP A 321 6.58 -1.42 -12.28
N SER A 322 5.86 -1.82 -11.23
CA SER A 322 6.27 -1.61 -9.85
C SER A 322 7.58 -2.33 -9.49
N THR A 323 7.87 -3.47 -10.13
CA THR A 323 9.12 -4.22 -9.96
C THR A 323 10.35 -3.46 -10.50
N VAL A 324 10.16 -2.50 -11.41
CA VAL A 324 11.22 -1.59 -11.89
C VAL A 324 11.25 -0.32 -11.04
N ALA A 325 10.10 0.31 -10.84
CA ALA A 325 10.03 1.64 -10.25
C ALA A 325 10.26 1.64 -8.73
N LEU A 326 9.75 0.64 -7.99
CA LEU A 326 9.85 0.62 -6.53
C LEU A 326 11.29 0.48 -6.04
N PRO A 327 12.15 -0.42 -6.57
CA PRO A 327 13.56 -0.46 -6.15
C PRO A 327 14.29 0.86 -6.36
N ILE A 328 14.04 1.55 -7.48
CA ILE A 328 14.61 2.87 -7.77
C ILE A 328 14.11 3.91 -6.75
N LEU A 329 12.79 3.95 -6.51
CA LEU A 329 12.17 4.86 -5.53
C LEU A 329 12.72 4.62 -4.12
N THR A 330 12.84 3.36 -3.70
CA THR A 330 13.38 2.99 -2.39
C THR A 330 14.84 3.41 -2.25
N ALA A 331 15.69 3.10 -3.23
CA ALA A 331 17.09 3.50 -3.20
C ALA A 331 17.26 5.03 -3.17
N TYR A 332 16.47 5.76 -3.97
CA TYR A 332 16.45 7.21 -3.99
C TYR A 332 15.99 7.81 -2.65
N ALA A 333 14.92 7.26 -2.06
CA ALA A 333 14.37 7.75 -0.80
C ALA A 333 15.33 7.54 0.37
N LEU A 334 15.91 6.34 0.47
CA LEU A 334 16.87 6.00 1.52
C LEU A 334 18.20 6.77 1.38
N SER A 335 18.60 7.21 0.17
CA SER A 335 19.79 8.04 -0.01
C SER A 335 19.56 9.51 0.37
N LYS A 336 18.35 10.04 0.11
CA LYS A 336 18.03 11.46 0.33
C LYS A 336 17.43 11.77 1.70
N ARG A 337 16.83 10.81 2.40
CA ARG A 337 16.15 11.03 3.68
C ARG A 337 16.63 10.06 4.74
N GLY A 338 16.91 10.58 5.94
CA GLY A 338 17.08 9.76 7.14
C GLY A 338 15.75 9.18 7.61
N ALA A 339 15.83 8.18 8.49
CA ALA A 339 14.65 7.57 9.09
C ALA A 339 13.79 8.59 9.86
N ARG A 340 12.48 8.46 9.74
CA ARG A 340 11.47 9.19 10.51
C ARG A 340 11.07 8.41 11.76
N PRO A 341 10.60 9.08 12.83
CA PRO A 341 9.94 8.41 13.94
C PRO A 341 8.75 7.58 13.44
N LEU A 342 8.68 6.32 13.88
CA LEU A 342 7.55 5.44 13.57
C LEU A 342 6.28 5.98 14.23
N ARG A 343 5.21 6.20 13.45
CA ARG A 343 3.93 6.68 13.99
C ARG A 343 3.22 5.64 14.87
N ARG A 344 3.50 4.35 14.65
CA ARG A 344 2.88 3.20 15.35
C ARG A 344 1.35 3.30 15.37
N LEU A 345 0.75 3.50 14.19
CA LEU A 345 -0.67 3.79 14.08
C LEU A 345 -1.57 2.65 14.58
N TYR A 346 -1.07 1.40 14.56
CA TYR A 346 -1.84 0.26 15.05
C TYR A 346 -2.27 0.45 16.51
N THR A 347 -1.38 0.94 17.38
CA THR A 347 -1.68 1.14 18.81
C THR A 347 -2.58 2.35 19.06
N LYS A 348 -2.88 3.14 18.03
CA LYS A 348 -3.70 4.37 18.11
C LYS A 348 -5.07 4.21 17.45
N ARG A 349 -5.36 3.05 16.86
CA ARG A 349 -6.59 2.79 16.08
C ARG A 349 -7.87 3.12 16.84
N ASP A 350 -8.01 2.63 18.07
CA ASP A 350 -9.23 2.85 18.86
C ASP A 350 -9.41 4.33 19.23
N ALA A 351 -8.33 5.03 19.56
CA ALA A 351 -8.38 6.47 19.84
C ALA A 351 -8.80 7.27 18.60
N LEU A 352 -8.21 6.97 17.43
CA LEU A 352 -8.58 7.60 16.16
C LEU A 352 -10.05 7.32 15.80
N MET A 353 -10.53 6.10 16.05
CA MET A 353 -11.93 5.71 15.84
C MET A 353 -12.90 6.53 16.69
N GLU A 354 -12.59 6.74 17.96
CA GLU A 354 -13.42 7.60 18.82
C GLU A 354 -13.42 9.05 18.36
N GLU A 355 -12.28 9.56 17.86
CA GLU A 355 -12.19 10.91 17.32
C GLU A 355 -13.06 11.13 16.07
N ILE A 356 -13.02 10.21 15.10
CA ILE A 356 -13.87 10.35 13.89
C ILE A 356 -15.34 10.12 14.22
N ARG A 357 -15.65 9.24 15.18
CA ARG A 357 -17.01 9.03 15.68
C ARG A 357 -17.58 10.31 16.29
N ALA A 358 -16.82 10.98 17.17
CA ALA A 358 -17.24 12.25 17.75
C ALA A 358 -17.51 13.30 16.68
N ALA A 359 -16.60 13.45 15.71
CA ALA A 359 -16.76 14.39 14.60
C ALA A 359 -18.01 14.09 13.75
N HIS A 360 -18.30 12.83 13.47
CA HIS A 360 -19.50 12.42 12.73
C HIS A 360 -20.80 12.74 13.49
N LEU A 361 -20.84 12.48 14.80
CA LEU A 361 -22.00 12.80 15.63
C LEU A 361 -22.25 14.31 15.70
N GLU A 362 -21.18 15.11 15.77
CA GLU A 362 -21.27 16.58 15.71
C GLU A 362 -21.82 17.06 14.35
N ALA A 363 -21.29 16.54 13.24
CA ALA A 363 -21.76 16.86 11.90
C ALA A 363 -23.25 16.51 11.70
N THR A 364 -23.65 15.32 12.17
CA THR A 364 -25.05 14.86 12.11
C THR A 364 -25.98 15.78 12.92
N ALA A 365 -25.55 16.19 14.12
CA ALA A 365 -26.32 17.10 14.96
C ALA A 365 -26.45 18.50 14.35
N ALA A 366 -25.40 18.99 13.67
CA ALA A 366 -25.42 20.26 12.95
C ALA A 366 -26.38 20.22 11.75
N ALA A 367 -26.34 19.16 10.95
CA ALA A 367 -27.25 18.97 9.81
C ALA A 367 -28.73 18.94 10.25
N ALA A 368 -29.04 18.24 11.35
CA ALA A 368 -30.39 18.16 11.90
C ALA A 368 -30.93 19.51 12.43
N LYS A 369 -30.04 20.43 12.84
CA LYS A 369 -30.42 21.80 13.25
C LYS A 369 -30.68 22.69 12.03
N GLY A 370 -29.85 22.57 10.99
CA GLY A 370 -30.00 23.34 9.75
C GLY A 370 -31.22 22.97 8.91
N SER A 371 -31.78 21.77 9.07
CA SER A 371 -33.01 21.36 8.37
C SER A 371 -34.32 21.78 9.07
N ARG A 372 -34.24 22.37 10.27
CA ARG A 372 -35.40 22.82 11.07
C ARG A 372 -35.57 24.34 11.08
N SER A 373 -34.61 25.07 10.51
CA SER A 373 -34.68 26.51 10.18
C SER A 373 -35.04 26.67 8.72
#